data_AF-A0A3N2EW54-F1
#
_entry.id   AF-A0A3N2EW54-F1
#
_cell.length_a   1.000
_cell.length_b   1.000
_cell.length_c   1.000
_cell.angle_alpha   90.00
_cell.angle_beta   90.00
_cell.angle_gamma   90.00
#
_symmetry.space_group_name_H-M   'P 1'
#
loop_
_entity.id
_entity.type
_entity.pdbx_description
1 polymer ?
#
loop_
_entity_poly.entity_id
_entity_poly.type
_entity_poly.pdbx_seq_one_letter_code
_entity_poly.pdbx_strand_id
1 'polypeptide(L)'
;MNTRYLLPASIAALLFASVSNSYADDFSQAAAKIDKIKPNIPYSTFCSATPKGEDKMACQIASIPTIALLVCQNTDYDGKSCNTLINEEVSNLTKVKQSGLATVDFRPSLLTPLNCATEKAKTCTGYLASWVSQGKFVNLDDAIEAGTIAQVADEIKSNTSAKGLAATRSDLKKIASFMTPGADKYSRICDLQGFYLRSGGFLINDVPTLYVKTTPAPACWDGMPDWQKSLDGINQLVKLLNEK
;
A
#
# COMPACT_ATOMS: atom_id res chain seq x y z
N MET A 1 -3.43 27.47 64.22
CA MET A 1 -3.12 28.55 63.26
C MET A 1 -2.65 27.92 61.96
N ASN A 2 -3.40 28.15 60.89
CA ASN A 2 -2.99 27.91 59.51
C ASN A 2 -1.72 28.70 59.20
N THR A 3 -0.80 28.17 58.40
CA THR A 3 -0.51 28.68 57.03
C THR A 3 0.41 27.69 56.31
N ARG A 4 0.07 27.49 55.05
CA ARG A 4 0.59 26.52 54.07
C ARG A 4 2.02 26.88 53.66
N TYR A 5 2.88 25.88 53.51
CA TYR A 5 4.04 25.97 52.62
C TYR A 5 3.72 25.26 51.31
N LEU A 6 3.48 26.08 50.27
CA LEU A 6 3.48 25.66 48.88
C LEU A 6 4.94 25.44 48.47
N LEU A 7 5.32 24.19 48.19
CA LEU A 7 6.51 23.88 47.42
C LEU A 7 6.11 23.69 45.95
N PRO A 8 6.95 24.17 45.02
CA PRO A 8 6.59 24.33 43.62
C PRO A 8 6.42 22.97 42.94
N ALA A 9 5.38 22.87 42.12
CA ALA A 9 5.15 21.75 41.23
C ALA A 9 6.41 21.51 40.38
N SER A 10 7.09 20.41 40.63
CA SER A 10 8.18 19.95 39.77
C SER A 10 7.61 19.67 38.39
N ILE A 11 8.03 20.50 37.44
CA ILE A 11 7.88 20.31 36.00
C ILE A 11 8.70 19.06 35.65
N ALA A 12 8.07 17.90 35.78
CA ALA A 12 8.52 16.66 35.17
C ALA A 12 7.35 16.09 34.36
N ALA A 13 6.78 16.93 33.49
CA ALA A 13 6.11 16.44 32.31
C ALA A 13 7.20 15.85 31.41
N LEU A 14 7.49 14.57 31.63
CA LEU A 14 8.16 13.72 30.65
C LEU A 14 7.32 13.76 29.38
N LEU A 15 7.66 14.69 28.50
CA LEU A 15 7.27 14.65 27.10
C LEU A 15 7.84 13.35 26.55
N PHE A 16 7.02 12.30 26.57
CA PHE A 16 7.16 11.22 25.62
C PHE A 16 6.90 11.84 24.24
N ALA A 17 7.94 12.40 23.64
CA ALA A 17 7.97 12.66 22.22
C ALA A 17 7.90 11.29 21.54
N SER A 18 6.67 10.86 21.26
CA SER A 18 6.43 9.73 20.38
C SER A 18 7.14 10.03 19.05
N VAL A 19 8.06 9.15 18.68
CA VAL A 19 8.83 9.15 17.41
C VAL A 19 7.95 8.89 16.18
N SER A 20 6.72 9.42 16.17
CA SER A 20 5.76 9.37 15.07
C SER A 20 5.95 10.49 14.04
N ASN A 21 6.98 11.34 14.20
CA ASN A 21 7.13 12.58 13.41
C ASN A 21 8.07 12.49 12.18
N SER A 22 8.84 11.41 11.97
CA SER A 22 9.75 11.37 10.82
C SER A 22 9.01 11.18 9.48
N TYR A 23 8.03 10.28 9.42
CA TYR A 23 7.32 9.97 8.18
C TYR A 23 6.32 11.06 7.75
N ALA A 24 5.61 11.68 8.71
CA ALA A 24 4.69 12.76 8.41
C ALA A 24 5.41 13.98 7.82
N ASP A 25 6.64 14.21 8.29
CA ASP A 25 7.55 15.23 7.78
C ASP A 25 8.04 14.87 6.36
N ASP A 26 8.50 13.63 6.14
CA ASP A 26 8.97 13.17 4.82
C ASP A 26 7.91 13.33 3.71
N PHE A 27 6.65 12.98 3.98
CA PHE A 27 5.56 13.20 3.02
C PHE A 27 5.35 14.68 2.69
N SER A 28 5.40 15.55 3.71
CA SER A 28 5.21 17.00 3.54
C SER A 28 6.38 17.61 2.75
N GLN A 29 7.60 17.20 3.08
CA GLN A 29 8.81 17.58 2.37
C GLN A 29 8.78 17.12 0.90
N ALA A 30 8.33 15.89 0.65
CA ALA A 30 8.17 15.35 -0.70
C ALA A 30 7.13 16.14 -1.50
N ALA A 31 5.95 16.40 -0.93
CA ALA A 31 4.92 17.21 -1.58
C ALA A 31 5.43 18.61 -1.93
N ALA A 32 6.02 19.31 -0.96
CA ALA A 32 6.57 20.65 -1.16
C ALA A 32 7.71 20.68 -2.20
N LYS A 33 8.52 19.63 -2.27
CA LYS A 33 9.57 19.51 -3.28
C LYS A 33 8.99 19.30 -4.67
N ILE A 34 7.97 18.46 -4.80
CA ILE A 34 7.30 18.20 -6.06
C ILE A 34 6.57 19.47 -6.53
N ASP A 35 5.83 20.16 -5.66
CA ASP A 35 5.06 21.36 -6.02
C ASP A 35 5.92 22.48 -6.61
N LYS A 36 7.21 22.57 -6.22
CA LYS A 36 8.17 23.52 -6.80
C LYS A 36 8.57 23.22 -8.25
N ILE A 37 8.38 21.99 -8.71
CA ILE A 37 8.83 21.52 -10.03
C ILE A 37 7.69 21.03 -10.93
N LYS A 38 6.45 20.92 -10.41
CA LYS A 38 5.29 20.55 -11.23
C LYS A 38 5.06 21.57 -12.36
N PRO A 39 4.55 21.12 -13.51
CA PRO A 39 4.24 19.72 -13.85
C PRO A 39 5.47 18.93 -14.35
N ASN A 40 6.58 19.62 -14.66
CA ASN A 40 7.73 19.08 -15.39
C ASN A 40 8.75 18.37 -14.49
N ILE A 41 8.36 17.26 -13.85
CA ILE A 41 9.30 16.46 -13.04
C ILE A 41 10.34 15.78 -13.94
N PRO A 42 11.65 16.02 -13.75
CA PRO A 42 12.69 15.32 -14.48
C PRO A 42 12.93 13.94 -13.85
N TYR A 43 12.04 12.97 -14.10
CA TYR A 43 12.04 11.66 -13.41
C TYR A 43 13.41 10.94 -13.42
N SER A 44 14.20 11.06 -14.49
CA SER A 44 15.54 10.43 -14.57
C SER A 44 16.55 10.95 -13.55
N THR A 45 16.40 12.17 -13.05
CA THR A 45 17.30 12.76 -12.04
C THR A 45 16.60 13.00 -10.71
N PHE A 46 15.27 13.06 -10.71
CA PHE A 46 14.47 13.22 -9.51
C PHE A 46 14.31 11.90 -8.75
N CYS A 47 14.22 10.79 -9.49
CA CYS A 47 14.04 9.45 -8.92
C CYS A 47 15.38 8.73 -8.80
N SER A 48 15.55 7.99 -7.71
CA SER A 48 16.66 7.04 -7.51
C SER A 48 16.34 5.66 -8.08
N ALA A 49 15.06 5.30 -8.14
CA ALA A 49 14.55 4.10 -8.79
C ALA A 49 13.19 4.41 -9.44
N THR A 50 12.88 3.72 -10.54
CA THR A 50 11.63 3.89 -11.29
C THR A 50 11.02 2.55 -11.72
N PRO A 51 10.67 1.63 -10.80
CA PRO A 51 9.88 0.46 -11.17
C PRO A 51 8.57 0.89 -11.85
N LYS A 52 8.17 0.13 -12.87
CA LYS A 52 6.99 0.39 -13.69
C LYS A 52 6.05 -0.80 -13.61
N GLY A 53 4.78 -0.53 -13.34
CA GLY A 53 3.68 -1.44 -13.59
C GLY A 53 3.10 -1.22 -14.99
N GLU A 54 1.86 -1.62 -15.19
CA GLU A 54 1.15 -1.45 -16.46
C GLU A 54 0.68 0.01 -16.66
N ASP A 55 0.01 0.58 -15.66
CA ASP A 55 -0.59 1.92 -15.72
C ASP A 55 0.25 2.99 -15.02
N LYS A 56 1.00 2.63 -13.96
CA LYS A 56 1.78 3.56 -13.12
C LYS A 56 3.28 3.26 -13.10
N MET A 57 4.05 4.32 -12.89
CA MET A 57 5.45 4.26 -12.49
C MET A 57 5.57 4.72 -11.04
N ALA A 58 6.32 3.99 -10.22
CA ALA A 58 6.70 4.43 -8.88
C ALA A 58 8.10 5.07 -8.94
N CYS A 59 8.19 6.34 -8.60
CA CYS A 59 9.42 7.12 -8.53
C CYS A 59 9.91 7.22 -7.08
N GLN A 60 10.95 6.49 -6.70
CA GLN A 60 11.57 6.65 -5.39
C GLN A 60 12.33 7.99 -5.35
N ILE A 61 11.88 8.95 -4.53
CA ILE A 61 12.43 10.31 -4.54
C ILE A 61 13.87 10.29 -4.04
N ALA A 62 14.84 10.66 -4.88
CA ALA A 62 16.26 10.47 -4.57
C ALA A 62 16.72 11.18 -3.28
N SER A 63 16.17 12.35 -2.99
CA SER A 63 16.51 13.11 -1.77
C SER A 63 15.69 12.73 -0.54
N ILE A 64 14.60 11.98 -0.71
CA ILE A 64 13.70 11.55 0.37
C ILE A 64 13.39 10.07 0.09
N PRO A 65 14.39 9.18 0.26
CA PRO A 65 14.33 7.80 -0.25
C PRO A 65 13.28 6.93 0.46
N THR A 66 12.67 7.44 1.53
CA THR A 66 11.54 6.84 2.27
C THR A 66 10.20 7.06 1.59
N ILE A 67 10.11 7.91 0.55
CA ILE A 67 8.87 8.27 -0.14
C ILE A 67 9.00 8.00 -1.63
N ALA A 68 7.91 7.52 -2.23
CA ALA A 68 7.73 7.40 -3.66
C ALA A 68 6.56 8.25 -4.15
N LEU A 69 6.73 8.79 -5.35
CA LEU A 69 5.66 9.35 -6.17
C LEU A 69 5.16 8.25 -7.11
N LEU A 70 3.92 7.82 -6.94
CA LEU A 70 3.24 7.00 -7.94
C LEU A 70 2.53 7.91 -8.92
N VAL A 71 2.83 7.76 -10.21
CA VAL A 71 2.30 8.60 -11.28
C VAL A 71 1.96 7.74 -12.49
N CYS A 72 0.88 8.07 -13.18
CA CYS A 72 0.51 7.35 -14.40
C CYS A 72 1.57 7.49 -15.49
N GLN A 73 1.67 6.45 -16.31
CA GLN A 73 2.57 6.42 -17.45
C GLN A 73 1.99 7.18 -18.65
N ASN A 74 0.67 7.12 -18.85
CA ASN A 74 -0.08 7.72 -19.95
C ASN A 74 -1.34 8.43 -19.44
N THR A 75 -1.97 9.27 -20.26
CA THR A 75 -3.22 9.98 -19.87
C THR A 75 -4.40 9.05 -19.66
N ASP A 76 -4.42 7.94 -20.38
CA ASP A 76 -5.50 6.96 -20.36
C ASP A 76 -4.91 5.54 -20.34
N TYR A 77 -5.60 4.64 -19.66
CA TYR A 77 -5.30 3.21 -19.60
C TYR A 77 -6.62 2.44 -19.68
N ASP A 78 -6.70 1.46 -20.60
CA ASP A 78 -7.91 0.67 -20.87
C ASP A 78 -9.21 1.49 -20.98
N GLY A 79 -9.14 2.59 -21.74
CA GLY A 79 -10.29 3.47 -21.99
C GLY A 79 -10.71 4.32 -20.80
N LYS A 80 -9.91 4.36 -19.73
CA LYS A 80 -10.16 5.13 -18.51
C LYS A 80 -9.06 6.15 -18.26
N SER A 81 -9.44 7.37 -17.87
CA SER A 81 -8.46 8.41 -17.59
C SER A 81 -7.62 8.07 -16.36
N CYS A 82 -6.32 8.41 -16.44
CA CYS A 82 -5.37 8.31 -15.34
C CYS A 82 -5.88 8.94 -14.05
N ASN A 83 -6.51 10.12 -14.16
CA ASN A 83 -7.05 10.81 -13.00
C ASN A 83 -8.13 9.97 -12.31
N THR A 84 -9.01 9.33 -13.08
CA THR A 84 -10.04 8.45 -12.53
C THR A 84 -9.41 7.22 -11.86
N LEU A 85 -8.42 6.58 -12.49
CA LEU A 85 -7.73 5.41 -11.94
C LEU A 85 -7.08 5.71 -10.58
N ILE A 86 -6.28 6.78 -10.51
CA ILE A 86 -5.60 7.19 -9.26
C ILE A 86 -6.61 7.58 -8.17
N ASN A 87 -7.68 8.29 -8.52
CA ASN A 87 -8.73 8.65 -7.56
C ASN A 87 -9.38 7.42 -6.94
N GLU A 88 -9.72 6.43 -7.75
CA GLU A 88 -10.35 5.20 -7.29
C GLU A 88 -9.42 4.37 -6.43
N GLU A 89 -8.17 4.19 -6.85
CA GLU A 89 -7.16 3.46 -6.08
C GLU A 89 -6.93 4.09 -4.70
N VAL A 90 -6.70 5.40 -4.64
CA VAL A 90 -6.50 6.11 -3.36
C VAL A 90 -7.75 6.01 -2.48
N SER A 91 -8.94 6.10 -3.07
CA SER A 91 -10.22 5.90 -2.36
C SER A 91 -10.35 4.49 -1.80
N ASN A 92 -9.99 3.47 -2.58
CA ASN A 92 -10.08 2.07 -2.18
C ASN A 92 -9.03 1.70 -1.12
N LEU A 93 -7.78 2.17 -1.28
CA LEU A 93 -6.73 2.05 -0.26
C LEU A 93 -7.17 2.70 1.06
N THR A 94 -7.84 3.85 0.99
CA THR A 94 -8.38 4.53 2.19
C THR A 94 -9.42 3.67 2.89
N LYS A 95 -10.36 3.07 2.13
CA LYS A 95 -11.39 2.17 2.68
C LYS A 95 -10.78 0.91 3.31
N VAL A 96 -9.79 0.31 2.66
CA VAL A 96 -9.06 -0.87 3.15
C VAL A 96 -8.33 -0.53 4.45
N LYS A 97 -7.60 0.59 4.50
CA LYS A 97 -6.89 1.07 5.71
C LYS A 97 -7.85 1.37 6.86
N GLN A 98 -8.96 2.06 6.60
CA GLN A 98 -9.99 2.36 7.60
C GLN A 98 -10.64 1.09 8.18
N SER A 99 -10.60 -0.01 7.44
CA SER A 99 -11.12 -1.31 7.88
C SER A 99 -10.12 -2.11 8.70
N GLY A 100 -8.97 -1.53 9.04
CA GLY A 100 -7.95 -2.12 9.91
C GLY A 100 -6.96 -3.05 9.21
N LEU A 101 -6.90 -3.01 7.88
CA LEU A 101 -5.92 -3.77 7.10
C LEU A 101 -4.61 -2.99 7.00
N ALA A 102 -3.49 -3.70 7.01
CA ALA A 102 -2.18 -3.11 6.85
C ALA A 102 -1.95 -2.74 5.38
N THR A 103 -1.68 -1.46 5.12
CA THR A 103 -1.35 -0.94 3.79
C THR A 103 0.06 -0.34 3.82
N VAL A 104 0.68 -0.19 2.66
CA VAL A 104 1.73 0.81 2.50
C VAL A 104 1.15 2.16 2.91
N ASP A 105 1.93 2.96 3.63
CA ASP A 105 1.47 4.30 4.02
C ASP A 105 1.39 5.19 2.78
N PHE A 106 0.35 6.01 2.69
CA PHE A 106 0.12 6.90 1.55
C PHE A 106 -0.56 8.19 1.97
N ARG A 107 -0.49 9.20 1.10
CA ARG A 107 -1.25 10.44 1.23
C ARG A 107 -2.47 10.40 0.32
N PRO A 108 -3.68 10.61 0.85
CA PRO A 108 -4.89 10.66 0.04
C PRO A 108 -4.94 11.87 -0.91
N SER A 109 -4.15 12.90 -0.63
CA SER A 109 -4.07 14.10 -1.47
C SER A 109 -3.40 13.78 -2.80
N LEU A 110 -4.10 14.10 -3.89
CA LEU A 110 -3.60 13.92 -5.23
C LEU A 110 -2.70 15.06 -5.67
N LEU A 111 -1.69 14.72 -6.46
CA LEU A 111 -0.73 15.63 -7.05
C LEU A 111 -1.10 15.82 -8.53
N THR A 112 -1.57 17.01 -8.87
CA THR A 112 -1.92 17.40 -10.24
C THR A 112 -1.69 18.92 -10.41
N PRO A 113 -1.31 19.42 -11.61
CA PRO A 113 -0.89 18.65 -12.78
C PRO A 113 0.53 18.08 -12.64
N LEU A 114 0.76 16.87 -13.13
CA LEU A 114 2.08 16.25 -13.33
C LEU A 114 2.24 15.90 -14.81
N ASN A 115 3.45 15.88 -15.36
CA ASN A 115 3.65 15.23 -16.65
C ASN A 115 3.62 13.70 -16.48
N CYS A 116 2.95 13.01 -17.40
CA CYS A 116 2.94 11.56 -17.44
C CYS A 116 4.37 11.00 -17.57
N ALA A 117 4.63 9.82 -17.01
CA ALA A 117 5.98 9.25 -17.00
C ALA A 117 6.50 8.89 -18.40
N THR A 118 5.61 8.45 -19.28
CA THR A 118 5.92 8.08 -20.68
C THR A 118 5.50 9.20 -21.64
N GLU A 119 4.25 9.67 -21.56
CA GLU A 119 3.75 10.78 -22.38
C GLU A 119 4.13 12.15 -21.79
N LYS A 120 5.42 12.49 -21.81
CA LYS A 120 5.96 13.65 -21.09
C LYS A 120 5.35 15.02 -21.45
N ALA A 121 4.67 15.14 -22.60
CA ALA A 121 3.98 16.36 -23.02
C ALA A 121 2.51 16.42 -22.55
N LYS A 122 2.04 15.39 -21.84
CA LYS A 122 0.66 15.24 -21.37
C LYS A 122 0.59 15.31 -19.86
N THR A 123 -0.56 15.75 -19.37
CA THR A 123 -0.84 15.89 -17.94
C THR A 123 -1.45 14.61 -17.38
N CYS A 124 -0.91 14.16 -16.26
CA CYS A 124 -1.34 13.04 -15.45
C CYS A 124 -1.53 13.47 -13.98
N THR A 125 -2.06 12.53 -13.20
CA THR A 125 -2.22 12.62 -11.75
C THR A 125 -1.28 11.61 -11.09
N GLY A 126 -0.86 11.92 -9.86
CA GLY A 126 -0.13 10.99 -9.02
C GLY A 126 -0.45 11.18 -7.55
N TYR A 127 0.14 10.34 -6.69
CA TYR A 127 0.03 10.43 -5.24
C TYR A 127 1.32 9.96 -4.57
N LEU A 128 1.45 10.24 -3.28
CA LEU A 128 2.63 9.83 -2.51
C LEU A 128 2.35 8.57 -1.70
N ALA A 129 3.29 7.63 -1.72
CA ALA A 129 3.33 6.47 -0.84
C ALA A 129 4.71 6.32 -0.19
N SER A 130 4.78 5.61 0.93
CA SER A 130 6.04 5.23 1.54
C SER A 130 6.76 4.21 0.67
N TRP A 131 8.07 4.34 0.55
CA TRP A 131 8.92 3.37 -0.13
C TRP A 131 9.24 2.18 0.77
N VAL A 132 8.96 0.96 0.29
CA VAL A 132 9.20 -0.28 1.03
C VAL A 132 10.57 -0.86 0.66
N SER A 133 11.60 -0.60 1.48
CA SER A 133 12.98 -1.03 1.21
C SER A 133 13.33 -2.45 1.68
N GLN A 134 12.60 -2.99 2.66
CA GLN A 134 12.86 -4.31 3.26
C GLN A 134 11.68 -5.27 3.09
N GLY A 135 11.06 -5.23 1.91
CA GLY A 135 9.98 -6.12 1.54
C GLY A 135 10.18 -6.71 0.15
N LYS A 136 9.54 -7.86 -0.08
CA LYS A 136 9.40 -8.41 -1.42
C LYS A 136 8.01 -8.10 -1.94
N PHE A 137 7.96 -7.47 -3.10
CA PHE A 137 6.71 -7.25 -3.83
C PHE A 137 6.14 -8.57 -4.36
N VAL A 138 4.82 -8.71 -4.29
CA VAL A 138 4.07 -9.82 -4.87
C VAL A 138 2.76 -9.30 -5.45
N ASN A 139 2.31 -9.91 -6.54
CA ASN A 139 0.91 -9.92 -6.91
C ASN A 139 0.30 -11.24 -6.44
N LEU A 140 -0.53 -11.20 -5.40
CA LEU A 140 -1.14 -12.41 -4.84
C LEU A 140 -2.17 -13.00 -5.80
N ASP A 141 -2.94 -12.17 -6.51
CA ASP A 141 -3.95 -12.68 -7.41
C ASP A 141 -3.33 -13.44 -8.58
N ASP A 142 -2.23 -12.94 -9.15
CA ASP A 142 -1.47 -13.65 -10.18
C ASP A 142 -0.93 -14.98 -9.66
N ALA A 143 -0.40 -15.00 -8.43
CA ALA A 143 0.12 -16.21 -7.82
C ALA A 143 -0.99 -17.25 -7.55
N ILE A 144 -2.18 -16.79 -7.15
CA ILE A 144 -3.37 -17.63 -6.95
C ILE A 144 -3.84 -18.19 -8.29
N GLU A 145 -3.93 -17.35 -9.32
CA GLU A 145 -4.38 -17.76 -10.63
C GLU A 145 -3.45 -18.82 -11.23
N ALA A 146 -2.14 -18.57 -11.15
CA ALA A 146 -1.11 -19.45 -11.67
C ALA A 146 -0.87 -20.70 -10.80
N GLY A 147 -1.52 -20.83 -9.65
CA GLY A 147 -1.32 -21.96 -8.74
C GLY A 147 0.06 -22.01 -8.07
N THR A 148 0.73 -20.87 -7.93
CA THR A 148 2.12 -20.75 -7.42
C THR A 148 2.19 -20.33 -5.95
N ILE A 149 1.07 -20.35 -5.22
CA ILE A 149 1.01 -19.96 -3.80
C ILE A 149 1.98 -20.74 -2.90
N ALA A 150 2.29 -22.00 -3.22
CA ALA A 150 3.30 -22.78 -2.51
C ALA A 150 4.71 -22.16 -2.63
N GLN A 151 5.08 -21.69 -3.83
CA GLN A 151 6.37 -21.04 -4.07
C GLN A 151 6.46 -19.71 -3.32
N VAL A 152 5.36 -18.94 -3.30
CA VAL A 152 5.26 -17.71 -2.49
C VAL A 152 5.46 -18.04 -1.01
N ALA A 153 4.85 -19.10 -0.50
CA ALA A 153 5.00 -19.51 0.90
C ALA A 153 6.44 -19.89 1.24
N ASP A 154 7.10 -20.69 0.40
CA ASP A 154 8.48 -21.14 0.59
C ASP A 154 9.46 -19.95 0.62
N GLU A 155 9.23 -18.99 -0.28
CA GLU A 155 10.03 -17.77 -0.30
C GLU A 155 9.88 -16.94 0.97
N ILE A 156 8.65 -16.74 1.45
CA ILE A 156 8.41 -16.03 2.72
C ILE A 156 9.12 -16.76 3.87
N LYS A 157 8.99 -18.09 3.95
CA LYS A 157 9.63 -18.92 4.99
C LYS A 157 11.16 -18.80 4.97
N SER A 158 11.77 -18.74 3.79
CA SER A 158 13.21 -18.63 3.64
C SER A 158 13.76 -17.26 4.08
N ASN A 159 12.93 -16.21 4.05
CA ASN A 159 13.36 -14.83 4.28
C ASN A 159 12.91 -14.22 5.60
N THR A 160 12.11 -14.92 6.42
CA THR A 160 11.59 -14.37 7.68
C THR A 160 11.73 -15.32 8.88
N SER A 161 11.57 -14.75 10.08
CA SER A 161 11.61 -15.49 11.35
C SER A 161 10.27 -16.18 11.65
N ALA A 162 10.24 -17.09 12.61
CA ALA A 162 8.97 -17.71 13.05
C ALA A 162 7.96 -16.68 13.58
N LYS A 163 8.45 -15.65 14.30
CA LYS A 163 7.63 -14.49 14.73
C LYS A 163 7.13 -13.70 13.51
N GLY A 164 7.99 -13.50 12.51
CA GLY A 164 7.63 -12.81 11.28
C GLY A 164 6.55 -13.55 10.49
N LEU A 165 6.67 -14.88 10.37
CA LEU A 165 5.62 -15.73 9.78
C LEU A 165 4.29 -15.57 10.50
N ALA A 166 4.29 -15.54 11.84
CA ALA A 166 3.08 -15.33 12.63
C ALA A 166 2.43 -13.95 12.35
N ALA A 167 3.22 -12.90 12.20
CA ALA A 167 2.74 -11.58 11.82
C ALA A 167 2.14 -11.57 10.41
N THR A 168 2.85 -12.13 9.41
CA THR A 168 2.35 -12.24 8.03
C THR A 168 1.03 -13.02 7.97
N ARG A 169 0.93 -14.15 8.68
CA ARG A 169 -0.33 -14.91 8.78
C ARG A 169 -1.45 -14.11 9.42
N SER A 170 -1.15 -13.31 10.44
CA SER A 170 -2.15 -12.47 11.09
C SER A 170 -2.75 -11.47 10.11
N ASP A 171 -1.92 -10.79 9.31
CA ASP A 171 -2.39 -9.83 8.33
C ASP A 171 -3.17 -10.50 7.18
N LEU A 172 -2.67 -11.62 6.65
CA LEU A 172 -3.39 -12.41 5.64
C LEU A 172 -4.76 -12.90 6.14
N LYS A 173 -4.87 -13.32 7.40
CA LYS A 173 -6.16 -13.69 8.01
C LYS A 173 -7.13 -12.51 8.11
N LYS A 174 -6.63 -11.30 8.40
CA LYS A 174 -7.47 -10.08 8.38
C LYS A 174 -7.97 -9.79 6.98
N ILE A 175 -7.13 -9.97 5.95
CA ILE A 175 -7.52 -9.82 4.55
C ILE A 175 -8.59 -10.85 4.16
N ALA A 176 -8.37 -12.13 4.49
CA ALA A 176 -9.36 -13.19 4.25
C ALA A 176 -10.70 -12.87 4.92
N SER A 177 -10.68 -12.47 6.20
CA SER A 177 -11.89 -12.05 6.93
C SER A 177 -12.56 -10.83 6.29
N PHE A 178 -11.77 -9.88 5.79
CA PHE A 178 -12.27 -8.69 5.12
C PHE A 178 -12.95 -8.99 3.78
N MET A 179 -12.52 -10.04 3.08
CA MET A 179 -13.05 -10.52 1.79
C MET A 179 -14.11 -11.62 1.95
N THR A 180 -14.45 -12.04 3.18
CA THR A 180 -15.43 -13.11 3.40
C THR A 180 -16.86 -12.57 3.20
N PRO A 181 -17.67 -13.16 2.29
CA PRO A 181 -19.06 -12.76 2.10
C PRO A 181 -19.90 -12.83 3.37
N GLY A 182 -20.84 -11.89 3.53
CA GLY A 182 -21.79 -11.89 4.65
C GLY A 182 -21.22 -11.38 5.98
N ALA A 183 -19.92 -11.05 6.07
CA ALA A 183 -19.32 -10.44 7.26
C ALA A 183 -19.62 -8.93 7.42
N ASP A 184 -20.69 -8.42 6.80
CA ASP A 184 -21.03 -6.98 6.66
C ASP A 184 -19.95 -6.09 6.01
N LYS A 185 -18.90 -6.70 5.45
CA LYS A 185 -17.72 -6.03 4.89
C LYS A 185 -17.68 -6.12 3.35
N TYR A 186 -16.49 -6.35 2.81
CA TYR A 186 -16.15 -6.35 1.41
C TYR A 186 -16.10 -7.79 0.91
N SER A 187 -16.30 -7.98 -0.39
CA SER A 187 -16.32 -9.32 -0.97
C SER A 187 -15.04 -9.62 -1.75
N ARG A 188 -14.35 -8.58 -2.23
CA ARG A 188 -13.16 -8.75 -3.07
C ARG A 188 -12.34 -7.46 -3.14
N ILE A 189 -11.07 -7.55 -2.77
CA ILE A 189 -10.03 -6.59 -3.18
C ILE A 189 -9.50 -7.10 -4.52
N CYS A 190 -9.68 -6.37 -5.61
CA CYS A 190 -9.11 -6.78 -6.90
C CYS A 190 -7.63 -6.47 -6.96
N ASP A 191 -6.88 -7.33 -7.65
CA ASP A 191 -5.45 -7.16 -7.89
C ASP A 191 -4.68 -6.98 -6.59
N LEU A 192 -4.83 -7.96 -5.69
CA LEU A 192 -4.23 -7.90 -4.37
C LEU A 192 -2.70 -7.92 -4.47
N GLN A 193 -2.11 -6.74 -4.60
CA GLN A 193 -0.68 -6.52 -4.70
C GLN A 193 -0.15 -5.91 -3.40
N GLY A 194 1.08 -6.29 -3.04
CA GLY A 194 1.66 -5.80 -1.80
C GLY A 194 3.06 -6.29 -1.54
N PHE A 195 3.50 -6.11 -0.29
CA PHE A 195 4.85 -6.44 0.15
C PHE A 195 4.82 -7.38 1.36
N TYR A 196 5.52 -8.51 1.26
CA TYR A 196 5.92 -9.28 2.44
C TYR A 196 7.17 -8.69 3.03
N LEU A 197 7.14 -8.33 4.31
CA LEU A 197 8.29 -7.72 4.97
C LEU A 197 9.22 -8.78 5.54
N ARG A 198 10.53 -8.52 5.50
CA ARG A 198 11.53 -9.40 6.13
C ARG A 198 11.27 -9.58 7.63
N SER A 199 10.80 -8.54 8.31
CA SER A 199 10.37 -8.56 9.71
C SER A 199 9.07 -9.34 9.96
N GLY A 200 8.36 -9.73 8.91
CA GLY A 200 6.99 -10.23 8.96
C GLY A 200 5.94 -9.15 8.78
N GLY A 201 4.73 -9.59 8.45
CA GLY A 201 3.62 -8.75 8.01
C GLY A 201 3.41 -8.78 6.50
N PHE A 202 2.27 -8.24 6.06
CA PHE A 202 1.98 -7.99 4.65
C PHE A 202 1.34 -6.61 4.50
N LEU A 203 1.89 -5.79 3.61
CA LEU A 203 1.38 -4.44 3.33
C LEU A 203 0.70 -4.43 1.96
N ILE A 204 -0.59 -4.12 1.93
CA ILE A 204 -1.34 -3.89 0.67
C ILE A 204 -0.84 -2.60 0.03
N ASN A 205 -0.50 -2.64 -1.25
CA ASN A 205 0.05 -1.50 -1.97
C ASN A 205 -0.90 -0.94 -3.04
N ASP A 206 -1.62 -1.82 -3.74
CA ASP A 206 -2.46 -1.44 -4.88
C ASP A 206 -3.87 -2.03 -4.71
N VAL A 207 -4.89 -1.22 -5.01
CA VAL A 207 -6.30 -1.63 -4.93
C VAL A 207 -7.10 -0.90 -6.03
N PRO A 208 -6.95 -1.31 -7.30
CA PRO A 208 -7.62 -0.64 -8.42
C PRO A 208 -9.15 -0.78 -8.34
N THR A 209 -9.65 -1.93 -7.85
CA THR A 209 -11.09 -2.19 -7.71
C THR A 209 -11.39 -2.87 -6.38
N LEU A 210 -12.53 -2.53 -5.80
CA LEU A 210 -12.98 -3.04 -4.50
C LEU A 210 -14.48 -3.31 -4.55
N TYR A 211 -14.88 -4.59 -4.49
CA TYR A 211 -16.29 -4.96 -4.43
C TYR A 211 -16.77 -5.01 -2.98
N VAL A 212 -17.87 -4.30 -2.70
CA VAL A 212 -18.49 -4.21 -1.37
C VAL A 212 -19.81 -4.96 -1.38
N LYS A 213 -20.06 -5.83 -0.39
CA LYS A 213 -21.33 -6.57 -0.23
C LYS A 213 -21.87 -7.23 -1.53
N THR A 214 -20.99 -7.67 -2.41
CA THR A 214 -21.34 -8.28 -3.71
C THR A 214 -21.09 -9.79 -3.62
N THR A 215 -22.12 -10.64 -3.70
CA THR A 215 -21.95 -12.09 -3.60
C THR A 215 -22.82 -12.83 -4.62
N PRO A 216 -22.25 -13.61 -5.56
CA PRO A 216 -20.81 -13.76 -5.79
C PRO A 216 -20.19 -12.49 -6.40
N ALA A 217 -19.04 -12.03 -5.88
CA ALA A 217 -18.29 -10.98 -6.56
C ALA A 217 -17.56 -11.59 -7.77
N PRO A 218 -17.70 -11.03 -8.98
CA PRO A 218 -17.09 -11.61 -10.17
C PRO A 218 -15.55 -11.54 -10.10
N ALA A 219 -14.89 -12.22 -11.04
CA ALA A 219 -13.52 -11.87 -11.38
C ALA A 219 -13.45 -10.39 -11.78
N CYS A 220 -12.34 -9.74 -11.44
CA CYS A 220 -12.18 -8.31 -11.67
C CYS A 220 -11.99 -7.98 -13.15
N TRP A 221 -11.33 -8.89 -13.88
CA TRP A 221 -11.20 -8.91 -15.33
C TRP A 221 -10.85 -10.33 -15.80
N ASP A 222 -10.72 -10.52 -17.12
CA ASP A 222 -10.40 -11.80 -17.72
C ASP A 222 -9.05 -12.33 -17.24
N GLY A 223 -9.03 -13.60 -16.82
CA GLY A 223 -7.82 -14.24 -16.31
C GLY A 223 -7.50 -13.92 -14.85
N MET A 224 -8.37 -13.24 -14.10
CA MET A 224 -8.22 -13.09 -12.65
C MET A 224 -9.03 -14.10 -11.84
N PRO A 225 -8.60 -14.44 -10.61
CA PRO A 225 -9.37 -15.29 -9.74
C PRO A 225 -10.64 -14.55 -9.29
N ASP A 226 -11.76 -15.27 -9.27
CA ASP A 226 -13.00 -14.81 -8.65
C ASP A 226 -12.84 -14.70 -7.12
N TRP A 227 -13.89 -14.22 -6.43
CA TRP A 227 -13.84 -14.02 -4.98
C TRP A 227 -13.52 -15.30 -4.19
N GLN A 228 -14.05 -16.45 -4.61
CA GLN A 228 -13.90 -17.73 -3.92
C GLN A 228 -12.47 -18.23 -4.08
N LYS A 229 -11.97 -18.27 -5.32
CA LYS A 229 -10.59 -18.69 -5.64
C LYS A 229 -9.57 -17.79 -4.94
N SER A 230 -9.83 -16.48 -4.89
CA SER A 230 -8.97 -15.52 -4.17
C SER A 230 -8.94 -15.79 -2.67
N LEU A 231 -10.11 -15.98 -2.05
CA LEU A 231 -10.21 -16.29 -0.62
C LEU A 231 -9.53 -17.63 -0.28
N ASP A 232 -9.76 -18.66 -1.09
CA ASP A 232 -9.17 -19.98 -0.92
C ASP A 232 -7.65 -19.94 -1.05
N GLY A 233 -7.12 -19.19 -2.03
CA GLY A 233 -5.68 -18.99 -2.20
C GLY A 233 -5.02 -18.26 -1.02
N ILE A 234 -5.66 -17.21 -0.49
CA ILE A 234 -5.18 -16.53 0.72
C ILE A 234 -5.19 -17.49 1.92
N ASN A 235 -6.25 -18.27 2.09
CA ASN A 235 -6.35 -19.25 3.18
C ASN A 235 -5.32 -20.39 3.04
N GLN A 236 -5.04 -20.82 1.81
CA GLN A 236 -3.97 -21.78 1.52
C GLN A 236 -2.61 -21.22 1.93
N LEU A 237 -2.30 -19.97 1.57
CA LEU A 237 -1.06 -19.33 1.98
C LEU A 237 -0.96 -19.25 3.51
N VAL A 238 -2.04 -18.84 4.20
CA VAL A 238 -2.09 -18.82 5.67
C VAL A 238 -1.77 -20.20 6.27
N LYS A 239 -2.32 -21.28 5.69
CA LYS A 239 -2.06 -22.65 6.14
C LYS A 239 -0.59 -23.03 5.92
N LEU A 240 -0.07 -22.83 4.72
CA LEU A 240 1.30 -23.19 4.37
C LEU A 240 2.31 -22.49 5.26
N LEU A 241 2.07 -21.22 5.62
CA LEU A 241 2.96 -20.49 6.52
C LEU A 241 2.96 -21.02 7.96
N ASN A 242 2.06 -21.92 8.38
CA ASN A 242 2.09 -22.55 9.72
C ASN A 242 3.10 -23.70 9.81
N GLU A 243 3.47 -24.30 8.69
CA GLU A 243 4.34 -25.48 8.62
C GLU A 243 5.76 -24.99 8.31
N LYS A 244 6.67 -24.97 9.30
CA LYS A 244 8.08 -24.66 9.07
C LYS A 244 8.91 -25.93 9.04
#